data_AF-A0A0W1R306-F1
#
_entry.id   AF-A0A0W1R306-F1
#
_cell.length_a   1.000
_cell.length_b   1.000
_cell.length_c   1.000
_cell.angle_alpha   90.00
_cell.angle_beta   90.00
_cell.angle_gamma   90.00
#
_symmetry.space_group_name_H-M   'P 1'
#
loop_
_entity.id
_entity.type
_entity.pdbx_description
1 polymer ?
#
loop_
_entity_poly.entity_id
_entity_poly.type
_entity_poly.pdbx_seq_one_letter_code
_entity_poly.pdbx_strand_id
1 'polypeptide(L)'
;MPASRTVVGVDGCRAGWVCAYYSPDGFAIRVVSDFQSVWNDADARDADLVLVDVPIGLSTSERRACDVEARTRLGSRASTVFFAPVRDVLDVSSHEQASARNRERTGAGLSIQAWNLVPKIRAVDDVLQSRPRARQLVREAHPELAFAAFAGEPLTESKSTVEGRERRLDVLQCVANDDDPRGVYRDTLADTLRRDVARDDVVDALALAVAATYPLVTLPESPPSDATGLPMAIHVPQTSELERQ
;
A
#
# COMPACT_ATOMS: atom_id res chain seq x y z
N MET A 1 12.44 3.76 26.09
CA MET A 1 11.94 4.61 24.99
C MET A 1 12.04 3.78 23.73
N PRO A 2 10.94 3.48 23.00
CA PRO A 2 11.13 2.93 21.66
C PRO A 2 11.97 3.94 20.87
N ALA A 3 12.95 3.46 20.11
CA ALA A 3 13.77 4.32 19.26
C ALA A 3 12.85 5.17 18.38
N SER A 4 13.26 6.41 18.12
CA SER A 4 12.58 7.33 17.20
C SER A 4 12.48 6.69 15.82
N ARG A 5 11.38 5.97 15.56
CA ARG A 5 11.20 5.23 14.33
C ARG A 5 10.74 6.17 13.24
N THR A 6 11.46 6.21 12.12
CA THR A 6 11.01 6.91 10.91
C THR A 6 10.38 5.90 9.98
N VAL A 7 9.10 6.05 9.68
CA VAL A 7 8.37 5.15 8.78
C VAL A 7 7.72 5.90 7.64
N VAL A 8 7.43 5.19 6.56
CA VAL A 8 6.86 5.79 5.35
C VAL A 8 5.67 4.98 4.86
N GLY A 9 4.55 5.65 4.62
CA GLY A 9 3.41 5.13 3.86
C GLY A 9 3.41 5.68 2.44
N VAL A 10 3.23 4.82 1.45
CA VAL A 10 3.39 5.17 0.05
C VAL A 10 2.19 4.68 -0.77
N ASP A 11 1.57 5.59 -1.51
CA ASP A 11 0.52 5.26 -2.47
C ASP A 11 0.78 5.89 -3.85
N GLY A 12 0.28 5.24 -4.90
CA GLY A 12 0.46 5.67 -6.27
C GLY A 12 -0.57 6.72 -6.68
N CYS A 13 -0.12 7.93 -7.03
CA CYS A 13 -0.97 8.97 -7.61
C CYS A 13 -0.65 9.22 -9.10
N ARG A 14 -1.38 10.15 -9.71
CA ARG A 14 -1.18 10.50 -11.14
C ARG A 14 0.15 11.21 -11.41
N ALA A 15 0.69 11.94 -10.43
CA ALA A 15 2.00 12.58 -10.51
C ALA A 15 3.19 11.65 -10.20
N GLY A 16 2.92 10.41 -9.78
CA GLY A 16 3.94 9.48 -9.31
C GLY A 16 3.49 8.84 -8.01
N TRP A 17 4.07 9.25 -6.88
CA TRP A 17 3.85 8.62 -5.58
C TRP A 17 3.65 9.68 -4.50
N VAL A 18 2.64 9.49 -3.67
CA VAL A 18 2.47 10.24 -2.42
C VAL A 18 3.21 9.46 -1.33
N CYS A 19 4.09 10.14 -0.60
CA CYS A 19 4.87 9.58 0.49
C CYS A 19 4.56 10.34 1.77
N ALA A 20 3.87 9.68 2.69
CA ALA A 20 3.65 10.18 4.05
C ALA A 20 4.75 9.63 4.96
N TYR A 21 5.61 10.53 5.43
CA TYR A 21 6.64 10.24 6.43
C TYR A 21 6.06 10.46 7.81
N TYR A 22 6.34 9.54 8.71
CA TYR A 22 6.02 9.67 10.13
C TYR A 22 7.28 9.49 10.96
N SER A 23 7.51 10.43 11.88
CA SER A 23 8.67 10.49 12.75
C SER A 23 8.27 11.16 14.07
N PRO A 24 9.14 11.26 15.09
CA PRO A 24 8.82 11.99 16.32
C PRO A 24 8.50 13.47 16.13
N ASP A 25 8.93 14.06 15.00
CA ASP A 25 8.61 15.45 14.64
C ASP A 25 7.23 15.59 13.96
N GLY A 26 6.49 14.48 13.84
CA GLY A 26 5.16 14.39 13.24
C GLY A 26 5.17 13.93 11.78
N PHE A 27 4.07 14.21 11.09
CA PHE A 27 3.86 13.86 9.69
C PHE A 27 4.45 14.88 8.71
N ALA A 28 4.97 14.37 7.59
CA ALA A 28 5.27 15.19 6.42
C ALA A 28 4.88 14.45 5.14
N ILE A 29 4.34 15.15 4.15
CA ILE A 29 4.01 14.56 2.84
C ILE A 29 4.95 15.09 1.76
N ARG A 30 5.39 14.18 0.89
CA ARG A 30 6.08 14.52 -0.37
C ARG A 30 5.42 13.81 -1.53
N VAL A 31 5.52 14.42 -2.70
CA VAL A 31 5.10 13.82 -3.97
C VAL A 31 6.33 13.70 -4.86
N VAL A 32 6.61 12.48 -5.32
CA VAL A 32 7.78 12.18 -6.17
C VAL A 32 7.36 11.44 -7.43
N SER A 33 8.10 11.59 -8.52
CA SER A 33 7.70 11.11 -9.85
C SER A 33 7.81 9.59 -10.05
N ASP A 34 8.73 8.94 -9.33
CA ASP A 34 9.11 7.55 -9.56
C ASP A 34 9.52 6.85 -8.27
N PHE A 35 9.55 5.51 -8.31
CA PHE A 35 9.79 4.70 -7.12
C PHE A 35 11.27 4.70 -6.69
N GLN A 36 12.21 5.03 -7.58
CA GLN A 36 13.61 5.21 -7.18
C GLN A 36 13.73 6.43 -6.25
N SER A 37 13.02 7.52 -6.56
CA SER A 37 12.95 8.70 -5.71
C SER A 37 12.29 8.41 -4.36
N VAL A 38 11.22 7.58 -4.34
CA VAL A 38 10.62 7.09 -3.08
C VAL A 38 11.70 6.40 -2.21
N TRP A 39 12.42 5.44 -2.79
CA TRP A 39 13.44 4.71 -2.06
C TRP A 39 14.61 5.60 -1.63
N ASN A 40 15.15 6.43 -2.51
CA ASN A 40 16.29 7.29 -2.19
C ASN A 40 15.96 8.28 -1.07
N ASP A 41 14.76 8.88 -1.06
CA ASP A 41 14.33 9.77 0.02
C ASP A 41 14.13 9.01 1.33
N ALA A 42 13.56 7.80 1.30
CA ALA A 42 13.40 6.97 2.49
C ALA A 42 14.75 6.52 3.08
N ASP A 43 15.68 6.11 2.24
CA ASP A 43 17.04 5.69 2.63
C ASP A 43 17.84 6.87 3.20
N ALA A 44 17.76 8.05 2.58
CA ALA A 44 18.41 9.27 3.05
C ALA A 44 17.88 9.75 4.42
N ARG A 45 16.65 9.37 4.77
CA ARG A 45 16.02 9.65 6.07
C ARG A 45 16.21 8.55 7.09
N ASP A 46 17.01 7.53 6.77
CA ASP A 46 17.24 6.34 7.59
C ASP A 46 15.91 5.68 8.03
N ALA A 47 14.94 5.59 7.10
CA ALA A 47 13.65 5.00 7.41
C ALA A 47 13.79 3.53 7.85
N ASP A 48 13.02 3.15 8.86
CA ASP A 48 12.99 1.81 9.44
C ASP A 48 12.03 0.86 8.71
N LEU A 49 11.04 1.41 8.00
CA LEU A 49 10.02 0.65 7.28
C LEU A 49 9.30 1.53 6.25
N VAL A 50 9.03 0.95 5.08
CA VAL A 50 8.22 1.55 4.02
C VAL A 50 7.07 0.61 3.69
N LEU A 51 5.83 1.05 3.89
CA LEU A 51 4.63 0.34 3.45
C LEU A 51 4.11 0.96 2.15
N VAL A 52 3.88 0.14 1.13
CA VAL A 52 3.44 0.58 -0.20
C VAL A 52 2.20 -0.19 -0.67
N ASP A 53 1.20 0.51 -1.23
CA ASP A 53 -0.01 -0.09 -1.84
C ASP A 53 0.24 -0.54 -3.28
N VAL A 54 1.20 -1.46 -3.44
CA VAL A 54 1.48 -2.11 -4.72
C VAL A 54 1.87 -3.56 -4.47
N PRO A 55 1.40 -4.51 -5.31
CA PRO A 55 1.84 -5.90 -5.27
C PRO A 55 3.36 -6.06 -5.28
N ILE A 56 3.90 -6.74 -4.27
CA ILE A 56 5.29 -7.17 -4.15
C ILE A 56 5.35 -8.69 -4.13
N GLY A 57 6.27 -9.25 -4.91
CA GLY A 57 6.32 -10.69 -5.18
C GLY A 57 5.19 -11.10 -6.12
N LEU A 58 5.54 -11.71 -7.25
CA LEU A 58 4.57 -12.10 -8.27
C LEU A 58 4.61 -13.59 -8.57
N SER A 59 3.44 -14.22 -8.53
CA SER A 59 3.31 -15.64 -8.86
C SER A 59 3.58 -15.90 -10.35
N THR A 60 4.07 -17.08 -10.67
CA THR A 60 4.29 -17.53 -12.07
C THR A 60 3.14 -18.40 -12.60
N SER A 61 2.29 -18.92 -11.73
CA SER A 61 1.36 -20.00 -12.10
C SER A 61 -0.04 -19.89 -11.50
N GLU A 62 -0.26 -19.08 -10.47
CA GLU A 62 -1.54 -19.04 -9.76
C GLU A 62 -1.80 -17.68 -9.11
N ARG A 63 -2.99 -17.49 -8.53
CA ARG A 63 -3.27 -16.30 -7.71
C ARG A 63 -2.43 -16.34 -6.44
N ARG A 64 -1.96 -15.18 -5.97
CA ARG A 64 -1.21 -15.11 -4.70
C ARG A 64 -2.16 -15.44 -3.54
N ALA A 65 -1.69 -16.25 -2.59
CA ALA A 65 -2.46 -16.59 -1.40
C ALA A 65 -2.80 -15.35 -0.57
N CYS A 66 -1.88 -14.37 -0.50
CA CYS A 66 -2.09 -13.10 0.18
C CYS A 66 -3.29 -12.32 -0.38
N ASP A 67 -3.46 -12.27 -1.71
CA ASP A 67 -4.60 -11.60 -2.36
C ASP A 67 -5.93 -12.28 -1.99
N VAL A 68 -5.97 -13.62 -1.98
CA VAL A 68 -7.16 -14.39 -1.63
C VAL A 68 -7.54 -14.17 -0.16
N GLU A 69 -6.56 -14.17 0.73
CA GLU A 69 -6.78 -13.95 2.16
C GLU A 69 -7.21 -12.51 2.45
N ALA A 70 -6.57 -11.52 1.83
CA ALA A 70 -6.94 -10.12 1.92
C ALA A 70 -8.40 -9.89 1.50
N ARG A 71 -8.81 -10.47 0.38
CA ARG A 71 -10.20 -10.42 -0.10
C ARG A 71 -11.17 -11.08 0.89
N THR A 72 -10.80 -12.23 1.44
CA THR A 72 -11.62 -12.93 2.45
C THR A 72 -11.83 -12.04 3.68
N ARG A 73 -10.77 -11.41 4.19
CA ARG A 73 -10.84 -10.50 5.36
C ARG A 73 -11.71 -9.27 5.11
N LEU A 74 -11.72 -8.75 3.89
CA LEU A 74 -12.52 -7.57 3.53
C LEU A 74 -13.99 -7.88 3.21
N GLY A 75 -14.37 -9.16 3.06
CA GLY A 75 -15.77 -9.57 2.89
C GLY A 75 -16.49 -8.85 1.75
N SER A 76 -17.52 -8.04 2.07
CA SER A 76 -18.27 -7.25 1.09
C SER A 76 -17.41 -6.24 0.31
N ARG A 77 -16.25 -5.87 0.87
CA ARG A 77 -15.27 -4.95 0.29
C ARG A 77 -14.15 -5.67 -0.46
N ALA A 78 -14.26 -6.99 -0.68
CA ALA A 78 -13.25 -7.78 -1.39
C ALA A 78 -12.85 -7.21 -2.76
N SER A 79 -13.76 -6.54 -3.48
CA SER A 79 -13.47 -5.94 -4.78
C SER A 79 -12.42 -4.82 -4.75
N THR A 80 -12.12 -4.26 -3.57
CA THR A 80 -11.07 -3.24 -3.41
C THR A 80 -9.67 -3.82 -3.60
N VAL A 81 -9.47 -5.10 -3.27
CA VAL A 81 -8.23 -5.83 -3.50
C VAL A 81 -8.33 -6.56 -4.85
N PHE A 82 -7.61 -6.09 -5.86
CA PHE A 82 -7.48 -6.82 -7.12
C PHE A 82 -6.45 -7.95 -6.98
N PHE A 83 -6.59 -9.00 -7.79
CA PHE A 83 -5.55 -10.03 -7.88
C PHE A 83 -4.35 -9.49 -8.65
N ALA A 84 -3.16 -9.65 -8.10
CA ALA A 84 -1.93 -9.25 -8.77
C ALA A 84 -1.76 -10.04 -10.08
N PRO A 85 -1.16 -9.43 -11.12
CA PRO A 85 -0.81 -10.15 -12.33
C PRO A 85 0.24 -11.22 -12.05
N VAL A 86 0.29 -12.26 -12.88
CA VAL A 86 1.45 -13.16 -12.91
C VAL A 86 2.70 -12.44 -13.42
N ARG A 87 3.89 -12.88 -12.99
CA ARG A 87 5.17 -12.24 -13.30
C ARG A 87 5.39 -12.04 -14.81
N ASP A 88 5.03 -13.00 -15.65
CA ASP A 88 5.16 -12.95 -17.12
C ASP A 88 4.39 -11.77 -17.77
N VAL A 89 3.47 -11.12 -17.05
CA VAL A 89 2.76 -9.91 -17.49
C VAL A 89 3.67 -8.69 -17.47
N LEU A 90 4.70 -8.64 -16.64
CA LEU A 90 5.60 -7.47 -16.57
C LEU A 90 6.32 -7.22 -17.90
N ASP A 91 6.46 -8.23 -18.76
CA ASP A 91 7.18 -8.16 -20.04
C ASP A 91 6.28 -7.96 -21.27
N VAL A 92 4.97 -7.75 -21.10
CA VAL A 92 4.05 -7.51 -22.22
C VAL A 92 3.82 -6.02 -22.47
N SER A 93 3.43 -5.67 -23.70
CA SER A 93 3.21 -4.29 -24.13
C SER A 93 1.73 -3.94 -24.36
N SER A 94 0.80 -4.87 -24.20
CA SER A 94 -0.63 -4.60 -24.35
C SER A 94 -1.49 -5.33 -23.31
N HIS A 95 -2.64 -4.73 -22.99
CA HIS A 95 -3.62 -5.32 -22.08
C HIS A 95 -4.15 -6.66 -22.60
N GLU A 96 -4.32 -6.79 -23.92
CA GLU A 96 -4.76 -8.04 -24.55
C GLU A 96 -3.77 -9.19 -24.28
N GLN A 97 -2.47 -8.95 -24.52
CA GLN A 97 -1.40 -9.92 -24.23
C GLN A 97 -1.32 -10.22 -22.73
N ALA A 98 -1.39 -9.18 -21.89
CA ALA A 98 -1.39 -9.34 -20.43
C ALA A 98 -2.54 -10.22 -19.96
N SER A 99 -3.75 -9.97 -20.45
CA SER A 99 -4.95 -10.69 -20.07
C SER A 99 -4.93 -12.14 -20.57
N ALA A 100 -4.40 -12.38 -21.78
CA ALA A 100 -4.18 -13.73 -22.30
C ALA A 100 -3.18 -14.51 -21.43
N ARG A 101 -1.97 -13.96 -21.19
CA ARG A 101 -0.95 -14.60 -20.34
C ARG A 101 -1.45 -14.87 -18.92
N ASN A 102 -2.14 -13.90 -18.32
CA ASN A 102 -2.69 -14.06 -16.99
C ASN A 102 -3.74 -15.18 -16.94
N ARG A 103 -4.58 -15.29 -17.99
CA ARG A 103 -5.60 -16.34 -18.08
C ARG A 103 -4.99 -17.72 -18.27
N GLU A 104 -3.94 -17.85 -19.09
CA GLU A 104 -3.23 -19.11 -19.30
C GLU A 104 -2.68 -19.70 -18.00
N ARG A 105 -2.21 -18.85 -17.08
CA ARG A 105 -1.67 -19.27 -15.79
C ARG A 105 -2.76 -19.44 -14.73
N THR A 106 -3.62 -18.43 -14.55
CA THR A 106 -4.51 -18.33 -13.39
C THR A 106 -5.96 -18.76 -13.65
N GLY A 107 -6.31 -19.03 -14.91
CA GLY A 107 -7.69 -19.25 -15.35
C GLY A 107 -8.52 -17.97 -15.48
N ALA A 108 -7.98 -16.79 -15.16
CA ALA A 108 -8.69 -15.51 -15.22
C ALA A 108 -7.92 -14.45 -16.01
N GLY A 109 -8.63 -13.65 -16.79
CA GLY A 109 -8.03 -12.48 -17.46
C GLY A 109 -7.58 -11.40 -16.47
N LEU A 110 -6.77 -10.47 -16.96
CA LEU A 110 -6.33 -9.31 -16.17
C LEU A 110 -7.31 -8.15 -16.37
N SER A 111 -7.76 -7.52 -15.28
CA SER A 111 -8.62 -6.35 -15.36
C SER A 111 -7.84 -5.13 -15.88
N ILE A 112 -8.55 -4.15 -16.46
CA ILE A 112 -7.90 -2.91 -16.92
C ILE A 112 -7.27 -2.12 -15.76
N GLN A 113 -7.88 -2.19 -14.57
CA GLN A 113 -7.36 -1.56 -13.36
C GLN A 113 -6.02 -2.19 -12.93
N ALA A 114 -5.96 -3.52 -12.87
CA ALA A 114 -4.71 -4.22 -12.55
C ALA A 114 -3.64 -4.00 -13.63
N TRP A 115 -4.04 -3.93 -14.90
CA TRP A 115 -3.15 -3.57 -16.01
C TRP A 115 -2.54 -2.18 -15.86
N ASN A 116 -3.33 -1.18 -15.50
CA ASN A 116 -2.84 0.18 -15.29
C ASN A 116 -1.85 0.28 -14.12
N LEU A 117 -1.82 -0.70 -13.21
CA LEU A 117 -0.86 -0.78 -12.12
C LEU A 117 0.46 -1.48 -12.51
N VAL A 118 0.48 -2.27 -13.59
CA VAL A 118 1.68 -3.01 -14.04
C VAL A 118 2.94 -2.13 -14.14
N PRO A 119 2.89 -0.89 -14.66
CA PRO A 119 4.08 -0.03 -14.66
C PRO A 119 4.61 0.30 -13.27
N LYS A 120 3.72 0.49 -12.29
CA LYS A 120 4.10 0.74 -10.88
C LYS A 120 4.65 -0.53 -10.22
N ILE A 121 4.01 -1.67 -10.45
CA ILE A 121 4.51 -2.98 -9.99
C ILE A 121 5.92 -3.23 -10.50
N ARG A 122 6.16 -3.02 -11.81
CA ARG A 122 7.49 -3.16 -12.42
C ARG A 122 8.51 -2.23 -11.76
N ALA A 123 8.18 -0.96 -11.56
CA ALA A 123 9.08 0.01 -10.95
C ALA A 123 9.46 -0.36 -9.50
N VAL A 124 8.52 -0.88 -8.72
CA VAL A 124 8.79 -1.40 -7.37
C VAL A 124 9.69 -2.62 -7.45
N ASP A 125 9.33 -3.60 -8.28
CA ASP A 125 10.06 -4.85 -8.47
C ASP A 125 11.53 -4.62 -8.85
N ASP A 126 11.79 -3.71 -9.80
CA ASP A 126 13.14 -3.34 -10.24
C ASP A 126 13.99 -2.75 -9.10
N VAL A 127 13.40 -1.89 -8.26
CA VAL A 127 14.10 -1.31 -7.11
C VAL A 127 14.42 -2.36 -6.06
N LEU A 128 13.47 -3.25 -5.74
CA LEU A 128 13.69 -4.29 -4.72
C LEU A 128 14.72 -5.33 -5.16
N GLN A 129 14.80 -5.63 -6.46
CA GLN A 129 15.82 -6.52 -6.99
C GLN A 129 17.21 -5.87 -7.05
N SER A 130 17.29 -4.55 -7.30
CA SER A 130 18.57 -3.84 -7.43
C SER A 130 19.13 -3.26 -6.13
N ARG A 131 18.32 -3.09 -5.09
CA ARG A 131 18.70 -2.46 -3.81
C ARG A 131 18.46 -3.41 -2.63
N PRO A 132 19.51 -4.07 -2.10
CA PRO A 132 19.38 -5.03 -1.00
C PRO A 132 18.72 -4.46 0.26
N ARG A 133 19.01 -3.20 0.61
CA ARG A 133 18.38 -2.54 1.77
C ARG A 133 16.89 -2.25 1.52
N ALA A 134 16.51 -1.84 0.31
CA ALA A 134 15.11 -1.65 -0.06
C ALA A 134 14.31 -2.95 0.11
N ARG A 135 14.87 -4.07 -0.34
CA ARG A 135 14.27 -5.40 -0.20
C ARG A 135 13.96 -5.81 1.24
N GLN A 136 14.69 -5.27 2.22
CA GLN A 136 14.49 -5.57 3.64
C GLN A 136 13.41 -4.67 4.28
N LEU A 137 13.27 -3.45 3.79
CA LEU A 137 12.49 -2.39 4.45
C LEU A 137 11.18 -2.06 3.74
N VAL A 138 11.06 -2.31 2.44
CA VAL A 138 9.83 -2.07 1.69
C VAL A 138 8.94 -3.29 1.74
N ARG A 139 7.68 -3.09 2.13
CA ARG A 139 6.67 -4.15 2.28
C ARG A 139 5.35 -3.74 1.67
N GLU A 140 4.65 -4.69 1.07
CA GLU A 140 3.29 -4.47 0.55
C GLU A 140 2.30 -4.40 1.71
N ALA A 141 1.43 -3.40 1.67
CA ALA A 141 0.30 -3.22 2.58
C ALA A 141 -0.86 -2.57 1.84
N HIS A 142 -2.10 -2.83 2.28
CA HIS A 142 -3.30 -2.32 1.59
C HIS A 142 -4.10 -1.38 2.51
N PRO A 143 -4.41 -0.14 2.09
CA PRO A 143 -5.09 0.85 2.92
C PRO A 143 -6.41 0.35 3.51
N GLU A 144 -7.26 -0.33 2.73
CA GLU A 144 -8.55 -0.83 3.26
C GLU A 144 -8.37 -1.92 4.32
N LEU A 145 -7.27 -2.69 4.29
CA LEU A 145 -6.97 -3.66 5.35
C LEU A 145 -6.46 -2.93 6.62
N ALA A 146 -5.65 -1.88 6.44
CA ALA A 146 -5.24 -1.03 7.56
C ALA A 146 -6.44 -0.35 8.22
N PHE A 147 -7.33 0.26 7.43
CA PHE A 147 -8.57 0.84 7.94
C PHE A 147 -9.46 -0.18 8.64
N ALA A 148 -9.62 -1.38 8.07
CA ALA A 148 -10.39 -2.44 8.71
C ALA A 148 -9.79 -2.85 10.07
N ALA A 149 -8.46 -2.94 10.17
CA ALA A 149 -7.79 -3.24 11.43
C ALA A 149 -7.93 -2.11 12.46
N PHE A 150 -7.84 -0.84 12.04
CA PHE A 150 -8.03 0.31 12.93
C PHE A 150 -9.47 0.47 13.41
N ALA A 151 -10.44 0.23 12.53
CA ALA A 151 -11.86 0.35 12.86
C ALA A 151 -12.45 -0.90 13.53
N GLY A 152 -11.73 -2.03 13.52
CA GLY A 152 -12.22 -3.33 13.97
C GLY A 152 -13.09 -4.08 12.94
N GLU A 153 -13.52 -3.40 11.87
CA GLU A 153 -14.31 -3.97 10.77
C GLU A 153 -14.07 -3.21 9.45
N PRO A 154 -14.29 -3.85 8.27
CA PRO A 154 -14.18 -3.17 6.98
C PRO A 154 -15.14 -1.97 6.85
N LEU A 155 -14.61 -0.80 6.49
CA LEU A 155 -15.42 0.38 6.22
C LEU A 155 -16.28 0.17 4.97
N THR A 156 -17.59 0.43 5.08
CA THR A 156 -18.55 0.13 4.01
C THR A 156 -18.69 1.27 3.00
N GLU A 157 -18.44 2.49 3.46
CA GLU A 157 -18.53 3.72 2.70
C GLU A 157 -17.41 3.81 1.66
N SER A 158 -17.77 4.19 0.43
CA SER A 158 -16.79 4.36 -0.65
C SER A 158 -15.79 5.48 -0.31
N LYS A 159 -14.49 5.22 -0.50
CA LYS A 159 -13.44 6.24 -0.29
C LYS A 159 -13.63 7.48 -1.18
N SER A 160 -14.26 7.31 -2.35
CA SER A 160 -14.53 8.38 -3.30
C SER A 160 -15.62 9.36 -2.86
N THR A 161 -16.43 9.04 -1.84
CA THR A 161 -17.48 9.94 -1.33
C THR A 161 -16.91 10.84 -0.24
N VAL A 162 -17.57 11.97 0.02
CA VAL A 162 -17.18 12.84 1.13
C VAL A 162 -17.30 12.10 2.46
N GLU A 163 -18.41 11.41 2.68
CA GLU A 163 -18.68 10.61 3.88
C GLU A 163 -17.61 9.54 4.12
N GLY A 164 -17.29 8.72 3.12
CA GLY A 164 -16.31 7.64 3.31
C GLY A 164 -14.89 8.15 3.54
N ARG A 165 -14.57 9.33 3.02
CA ARG A 165 -13.28 9.99 3.26
C ARG A 165 -13.21 10.62 4.65
N GLU A 166 -14.27 11.28 5.11
CA GLU A 166 -14.34 11.80 6.49
C GLU A 166 -14.26 10.65 7.49
N ARG A 167 -14.95 9.52 7.24
CA ARG A 167 -14.86 8.33 8.08
C ARG A 167 -13.42 7.81 8.21
N ARG A 168 -12.67 7.76 7.11
CA ARG A 168 -11.25 7.36 7.12
C ARG A 168 -10.39 8.35 7.90
N LEU A 169 -10.61 9.66 7.73
CA LEU A 169 -9.90 10.70 8.49
C LEU A 169 -10.21 10.63 9.99
N ASP A 170 -11.46 10.34 10.38
CA ASP A 170 -11.83 10.12 11.79
C ASP A 170 -11.09 8.93 12.38
N VAL A 171 -11.04 7.81 11.65
CA VAL A 171 -10.30 6.62 12.07
C VAL A 171 -8.82 6.97 12.26
N LEU A 172 -8.18 7.64 11.30
CA LEU A 172 -6.78 8.06 11.43
C LEU A 172 -6.55 8.96 12.64
N GLN A 173 -7.44 9.92 12.89
CA GLN A 173 -7.33 10.82 14.03
C GLN A 173 -7.32 10.07 15.38
N CYS A 174 -8.04 8.95 15.47
CA CYS A 174 -8.07 8.13 16.69
C CYS A 174 -6.79 7.28 16.89
N VAL A 175 -6.07 6.95 15.82
CA VAL A 175 -4.92 6.02 15.87
C VAL A 175 -3.56 6.68 15.63
N ALA A 176 -3.52 7.98 15.38
CA ALA A 176 -2.29 8.71 15.06
C ALA A 176 -1.53 9.27 16.28
N ASN A 177 -1.72 8.73 17.50
CA ASN A 177 -0.95 9.10 18.71
C ASN A 177 -0.80 10.62 18.96
N ASP A 178 -1.92 11.35 19.01
CA ASP A 178 -2.01 12.81 19.22
C ASP A 178 -1.49 13.71 18.06
N ASP A 179 -1.00 13.14 16.96
CA ASP A 179 -0.71 13.89 15.74
C ASP A 179 -1.98 14.35 15.01
N ASP A 180 -1.83 15.31 14.09
CA ASP A 180 -2.93 15.89 13.29
C ASP A 180 -2.89 15.44 11.81
N PRO A 181 -3.32 14.19 11.50
CA PRO A 181 -3.40 13.74 10.12
C PRO A 181 -4.39 14.56 9.29
N ARG A 182 -5.41 15.17 9.91
CA ARG A 182 -6.39 16.05 9.23
C ARG A 182 -5.75 17.36 8.78
N GLY A 183 -4.90 17.95 9.62
CA GLY A 183 -4.12 19.14 9.31
C GLY A 183 -3.18 18.88 8.14
N VAL A 184 -2.36 17.82 8.23
CA VAL A 184 -1.43 17.45 7.15
C VAL A 184 -2.14 17.14 5.84
N TYR A 185 -3.29 16.46 5.91
CA TYR A 185 -4.12 16.22 4.75
C TYR A 185 -4.61 17.54 4.11
N ARG A 186 -5.13 18.48 4.90
CA ARG A 186 -5.60 19.78 4.40
C ARG A 186 -4.46 20.58 3.77
N ASP A 187 -3.32 20.63 4.43
CA ASP A 187 -2.16 21.41 3.99
C ASP A 187 -1.61 20.84 2.67
N THR A 188 -1.54 19.51 2.57
CA THR A 188 -1.18 18.81 1.31
C THR A 188 -2.14 19.14 0.16
N LEU A 189 -3.45 19.24 0.43
CA LEU A 189 -4.42 19.62 -0.61
C LEU A 189 -4.33 21.10 -1.02
N ALA A 190 -3.80 21.97 -0.15
CA ALA A 190 -3.55 23.36 -0.50
C ALA A 190 -2.29 23.50 -1.39
N ASP A 191 -1.29 22.65 -1.15
CA ASP A 191 0.01 22.70 -1.84
C ASP A 191 0.07 21.86 -3.12
N THR A 192 -0.94 21.03 -3.39
CA THR A 192 -0.97 20.14 -4.56
C THR A 192 -2.18 20.39 -5.46
N LEU A 193 -2.01 20.12 -6.75
CA LEU A 193 -3.12 20.19 -7.69
C LEU A 193 -3.93 18.90 -7.63
N ARG A 194 -5.25 19.02 -7.47
CA ARG A 194 -6.19 17.87 -7.44
C ARG A 194 -6.06 16.92 -8.63
N ARG A 195 -5.67 17.43 -9.80
CA ARG A 195 -5.49 16.61 -10.99
C ARG A 195 -4.27 15.69 -10.84
N ASP A 196 -3.28 16.09 -10.07
CA ASP A 196 -1.98 15.44 -9.95
C ASP A 196 -1.95 14.49 -8.74
N VAL A 197 -2.63 14.87 -7.67
CA VAL A 197 -2.80 14.07 -6.44
C VAL A 197 -4.29 13.97 -6.10
N ALA A 198 -4.84 12.76 -6.07
CA ALA A 198 -6.21 12.57 -5.63
C ALA A 198 -6.28 12.66 -4.10
N ARG A 199 -7.45 13.06 -3.58
CA ARG A 199 -7.69 13.17 -2.14
C ARG A 199 -7.52 11.84 -1.42
N ASP A 200 -7.95 10.77 -2.07
CA ASP A 200 -7.93 9.43 -1.47
C ASP A 200 -6.49 8.91 -1.41
N ASP A 201 -5.64 9.21 -2.41
CA ASP A 201 -4.21 8.83 -2.41
C ASP A 201 -3.45 9.41 -1.19
N VAL A 202 -3.81 10.63 -0.76
CA VAL A 202 -3.22 11.25 0.45
C VAL A 202 -3.66 10.51 1.70
N VAL A 203 -4.94 10.16 1.80
CA VAL A 203 -5.50 9.42 2.95
C VAL A 203 -4.91 8.01 3.03
N ASP A 204 -4.76 7.35 1.88
CA ASP A 204 -4.19 6.01 1.77
C ASP A 204 -2.70 6.02 2.17
N ALA A 205 -1.91 6.99 1.70
CA ALA A 205 -0.52 7.15 2.14
C ALA A 205 -0.40 7.41 3.66
N LEU A 206 -1.24 8.29 4.22
CA LEU A 206 -1.29 8.55 5.67
C LEU A 206 -1.64 7.27 6.45
N ALA A 207 -2.62 6.49 5.98
CA ALA A 207 -3.02 5.25 6.63
C ALA A 207 -1.89 4.23 6.66
N LEU A 208 -1.13 4.09 5.58
CA LEU A 208 0.03 3.21 5.54
C LEU A 208 1.18 3.71 6.43
N ALA A 209 1.36 5.02 6.55
CA ALA A 209 2.37 5.59 7.45
C ALA A 209 2.01 5.31 8.91
N VAL A 210 0.75 5.53 9.29
CA VAL A 210 0.24 5.16 10.63
C VAL A 210 0.39 3.66 10.85
N ALA A 211 -0.03 2.80 9.90
CA ALA A 211 0.07 1.35 10.03
C ALA A 211 1.50 0.87 10.27
N ALA A 212 2.49 1.51 9.66
CA ALA A 212 3.90 1.20 9.85
C ALA A 212 4.41 1.47 11.28
N THR A 213 3.68 2.23 12.09
CA THR A 213 4.00 2.47 13.52
C THR A 213 3.53 1.34 14.43
N TYR A 214 2.59 0.51 13.96
CA TYR A 214 2.05 -0.63 14.71
C TYR A 214 2.86 -1.91 14.45
N PRO A 215 2.78 -2.91 15.35
CA PRO A 215 3.12 -4.28 15.00
C PRO A 215 2.33 -4.74 13.78
N LEU A 216 2.95 -5.51 12.89
CA LEU A 216 2.31 -5.98 11.65
C LEU A 216 2.12 -7.49 11.68
N VAL A 217 0.95 -7.95 11.23
CA VAL A 217 0.73 -9.34 10.85
C VAL A 217 0.92 -9.50 9.34
N THR A 218 1.36 -10.68 8.92
CA THR A 218 1.65 -11.00 7.51
C THR A 218 0.61 -11.97 6.96
N LEU A 219 0.13 -11.70 5.75
CA LEU A 219 -0.83 -12.52 5.03
C LEU A 219 -0.15 -13.18 3.81
N PRO A 220 -0.11 -14.52 3.71
CA PRO A 220 -0.34 -15.47 4.81
C PRO A 220 0.81 -15.42 5.83
N GLU A 221 0.65 -16.06 6.99
CA GLU A 221 1.65 -16.07 8.07
C GLU A 221 3.03 -16.57 7.61
N SER A 222 3.05 -17.55 6.71
CA SER A 222 4.26 -18.06 6.05
C SER A 222 4.17 -17.80 4.54
N PRO A 223 4.53 -16.59 4.07
CA PRO A 223 4.37 -16.22 2.68
C PRO A 223 5.38 -16.98 1.79
N PRO A 224 4.92 -17.59 0.69
CA PRO A 224 5.84 -18.10 -0.32
C PRO A 224 6.61 -16.94 -0.96
N SER A 225 7.82 -17.21 -1.42
CA SER A 225 8.60 -16.26 -2.22
C SER A 225 8.39 -16.51 -3.71
N ASP A 226 8.48 -15.45 -4.50
CA ASP A 226 8.44 -15.56 -5.96
C ASP A 226 9.78 -16.02 -6.57
N ALA A 227 9.85 -16.08 -7.90
CA ALA A 227 11.03 -16.52 -8.64
C ALA A 227 12.29 -15.65 -8.42
N THR A 228 12.13 -14.42 -7.92
CA THR A 228 13.22 -13.50 -7.59
C THR A 228 13.55 -13.50 -6.08
N GLY A 229 12.79 -14.28 -5.31
CA GLY A 229 12.85 -14.42 -3.87
C GLY A 229 12.13 -13.32 -3.09
N LEU A 230 11.27 -12.52 -3.73
CA LEU A 230 10.45 -11.52 -3.03
C LEU A 230 9.25 -12.22 -2.38
N PRO A 231 8.93 -11.93 -1.10
CA PRO A 231 7.81 -12.55 -0.42
C PRO A 231 6.48 -12.08 -1.03
N MET A 232 5.60 -13.01 -1.38
CA MET A 232 4.22 -12.72 -1.79
C MET A 232 3.34 -12.55 -0.55
N ALA A 233 3.39 -11.36 0.04
CA ALA A 233 2.78 -11.05 1.32
C ALA A 233 2.08 -9.69 1.34
N ILE A 234 0.97 -9.60 2.05
CA ILE A 234 0.34 -8.33 2.43
C ILE A 234 0.48 -8.16 3.94
N HIS A 235 0.91 -6.98 4.39
CA HIS A 235 1.09 -6.68 5.80
C HIS A 235 -0.05 -5.80 6.32
N VAL A 236 -0.55 -6.12 7.51
CA VAL A 236 -1.70 -5.47 8.13
C VAL A 236 -1.34 -5.07 9.56
N PRO A 237 -1.66 -3.85 10.02
CA PRO A 237 -1.40 -3.45 11.39
C PRO A 237 -2.23 -4.28 12.37
N GLN A 238 -1.62 -4.61 13.51
CA GLN A 238 -2.25 -5.28 14.62
C GLN A 238 -2.53 -4.25 15.72
N THR A 239 -3.80 -3.92 15.89
CA THR A 239 -4.31 -3.07 16.95
C THR A 239 -4.65 -3.94 18.17
N SER A 240 -3.62 -4.37 18.91
CA SER A 240 -3.81 -5.10 20.16
C SER A 240 -4.30 -4.14 21.26
N GLU A 241 -5.58 -3.75 21.25
CA GLU A 241 -6.40 -3.23 22.36
C GLU A 241 -7.66 -2.50 21.86
N LEU A 242 -8.66 -3.25 21.39
CA LEU A 242 -10.08 -2.84 21.43
C LEU A 242 -10.96 -3.95 22.08
N GLU A 243 -10.35 -4.80 22.91
CA GLU A 243 -11.03 -5.85 23.70
C GLU A 243 -11.01 -5.58 25.22
N ARG A 244 -10.73 -4.34 25.65
CA ARG A 244 -10.84 -3.95 27.07
C ARG A 244 -11.52 -2.58 27.24
N GLN A 245 -12.84 -2.55 27.07
CA GLN A 245 -13.74 -1.73 27.88
C GLN A 245 -15.01 -2.51 28.17
#